data_AF-A0A1H0ACT0-F1
#
_entry.id   AF-A0A1H0ACT0-F1
#
_cell.length_a   1.000
_cell.length_b   1.000
_cell.length_c   1.000
_cell.angle_alpha   90.00
_cell.angle_beta   90.00
_cell.angle_gamma   90.00
#
_symmetry.space_group_name_H-M   'P 1'
#
loop_
_entity.id
_entity.type
_entity.pdbx_description
1 polymer ?
#
loop_
_entity_poly.entity_id
_entity_poly.type
_entity_poly.pdbx_seq_one_letter_code
_entity_poly.pdbx_strand_id
1 'polypeptide(L)'
;AFIPSLGTAISSARPEEGGLASGIVNTSYQIGSALGLAAMTALAASYGAGQLGDANALTTGVSAAFIGAAGIAVVGALIAAGTLRGSRASAPDAEREPAAA
;
A
#
# COMPACT_ATOMS: atom_id res chain seq x y z
N ALA A 1 -1.53 7.60 -1.88
CA ALA A 1 -1.15 8.40 -0.69
C ALA A 1 -0.71 7.45 0.44
N PHE A 2 0.51 6.91 0.36
CA PHE A 2 1.01 5.89 1.30
C PHE A 2 1.93 6.50 2.38
N ILE A 3 2.87 7.35 1.97
CA ILE A 3 3.81 8.04 2.88
C ILE A 3 3.11 8.87 3.97
N PRO A 4 2.05 9.66 3.70
CA PRO A 4 1.40 10.46 4.74
C PRO A 4 0.74 9.60 5.83
N SER A 5 0.26 8.39 5.48
CA SER A 5 -0.39 7.48 6.43
C SER A 5 0.58 6.78 7.39
N LEU A 6 1.82 6.56 6.94
CA LEU A 6 2.90 6.05 7.79
C LEU A 6 3.33 7.12 8.80
N GLY A 7 3.43 8.38 8.36
CA GLY A 7 3.75 9.51 9.22
C GLY A 7 2.72 9.73 10.34
N THR A 8 1.42 9.61 10.04
CA THR A 8 0.38 9.75 11.07
C THR A 8 0.37 8.59 12.08
N ALA A 9 0.63 7.36 11.64
CA ALA A 9 0.69 6.20 12.52
C ALA A 9 1.87 6.27 13.50
N ILE A 10 3.05 6.68 13.03
CA ILE A 10 4.25 6.84 13.87
C ILE A 10 4.12 8.06 14.79
N SER A 11 3.56 9.17 14.29
CA SER A 11 3.33 10.40 15.06
C SER A 11 2.29 10.26 16.19
N SER A 12 1.45 9.21 16.17
CA SER A 12 0.45 8.96 17.21
C SER A 12 0.97 8.12 18.37
N ALA A 13 2.19 7.56 18.27
CA ALA A 13 2.82 6.80 19.34
C ALA A 13 3.57 7.72 20.31
N ARG A 14 3.68 7.34 21.58
CA ARG A 14 4.55 8.07 22.53
C ARG A 14 5.98 8.06 21.97
N PRO A 15 6.81 9.10 22.22
CA PRO A 15 8.18 9.18 21.67
C PRO A 15 9.05 7.95 22.00
N GLU A 16 8.81 7.36 23.16
CA GLU A 16 9.44 6.13 23.67
C GLU A 16 8.99 4.85 22.95
N GLU A 17 7.89 4.87 22.20
CA GLU A 17 7.30 3.73 21.49
C GLU A 17 7.48 3.81 19.96
N GLY A 18 8.15 4.85 19.45
CA GLY A 18 8.31 5.07 18.00
C GLY A 18 8.99 3.90 17.27
N GLY A 19 9.97 3.25 17.91
CA GLY A 19 10.62 2.06 17.36
C GLY A 19 9.69 0.84 17.27
N LEU A 20 8.81 0.65 18.26
CA LEU A 20 7.80 -0.41 18.27
C LEU A 20 6.71 -0.14 17.23
N ALA A 21 6.22 1.10 17.14
CA ALA A 21 5.23 1.51 16.16
C ALA A 21 5.76 1.34 14.72
N SER A 22 6.97 1.83 14.45
CA SER A 22 7.64 1.68 13.14
C SER A 22 7.90 0.21 12.81
N GLY A 23 8.34 -0.59 13.79
CA GLY A 23 8.53 -2.03 13.63
C GLY A 23 7.24 -2.74 13.21
N ILE A 24 6.13 -2.53 13.92
CA ILE A 24 4.83 -3.13 13.58
C ILE A 24 4.38 -2.73 12.18
N VAL A 25 4.48 -1.44 11.85
CA VAL A 25 4.04 -0.91 10.56
C VAL A 25 4.90 -1.43 9.41
N ASN A 26 6.23 -1.39 9.55
CA ASN A 26 7.16 -1.83 8.51
C ASN A 26 7.04 -3.33 8.26
N THR A 27 6.95 -4.15 9.31
CA THR A 27 6.74 -5.59 9.16
C THR A 27 5.38 -5.89 8.52
N SER A 28 4.31 -5.22 8.96
CA SER A 28 2.98 -5.37 8.36
C SER A 28 2.98 -4.99 6.87
N TYR A 29 3.69 -3.92 6.51
CA TYR A 29 3.83 -3.48 5.12
C TYR A 29 4.59 -4.50 4.27
N GLN A 30 5.74 -5.00 4.75
CA GLN A 30 6.55 -5.97 4.01
C GLN A 30 5.79 -7.28 3.82
N ILE A 31 5.17 -7.81 4.88
CA ILE A 31 4.38 -9.04 4.83
C ILE A 31 3.18 -8.84 3.90
N GLY A 32 2.45 -7.73 4.03
CA GLY A 32 1.31 -7.41 3.18
C GLY A 32 1.71 -7.27 1.71
N SER A 33 2.83 -6.61 1.42
CA SER A 33 3.34 -6.43 0.05
C SER A 33 3.71 -7.76 -0.59
N ALA A 34 4.41 -8.62 0.15
CA ALA A 34 4.79 -9.95 -0.32
C ALA A 34 3.57 -10.84 -0.59
N LEU A 35 2.60 -10.88 0.33
CA LEU A 35 1.36 -11.63 0.17
C LEU A 35 0.52 -11.12 -1.01
N GLY A 36 0.37 -9.79 -1.12
CA GLY A 36 -0.38 -9.17 -2.21
C GLY A 36 0.22 -9.49 -3.57
N LEU A 37 1.55 -9.36 -3.71
CA LEU A 37 2.24 -9.71 -4.94
C LEU A 37 2.09 -11.20 -5.26
N ALA A 38 2.31 -12.08 -4.28
CA ALA A 38 2.18 -13.53 -4.48
C ALA A 38 0.78 -13.93 -4.97
N ALA A 39 -0.28 -13.37 -4.37
CA ALA A 39 -1.66 -13.62 -4.77
C ALA A 39 -1.95 -13.13 -6.20
N MET A 40 -1.50 -11.93 -6.55
CA MET A 40 -1.71 -11.38 -7.90
C MET A 40 -0.91 -12.14 -8.96
N THR A 41 0.32 -12.58 -8.64
CA THR A 41 1.11 -13.43 -9.53
C THR A 41 0.45 -14.78 -9.74
N ALA A 42 -0.08 -15.42 -8.69
CA ALA A 42 -0.82 -16.67 -8.80
C ALA A 42 -2.08 -16.49 -9.66
N LEU A 43 -2.81 -15.39 -9.49
CA LEU A 43 -3.96 -15.05 -10.32
C LEU A 43 -3.54 -14.88 -11.78
N ALA A 44 -2.52 -14.09 -12.08
CA ALA A 44 -2.01 -13.92 -13.45
C ALA A 44 -1.63 -15.27 -14.08
N ALA A 45 -0.90 -16.11 -13.34
CA ALA A 45 -0.50 -17.43 -13.81
C ALA A 45 -1.71 -18.34 -14.11
N SER A 46 -2.76 -18.30 -13.27
CA SER A 46 -4.00 -19.07 -13.50
C SER A 46 -4.74 -18.67 -14.78
N TYR A 47 -4.53 -17.43 -15.25
CA TYR A 47 -5.09 -16.90 -16.50
C TYR A 47 -4.10 -16.95 -17.67
N GLY A 48 -3.03 -17.74 -17.57
CA GLY A 48 -2.14 -18.04 -18.68
C GLY A 48 -0.88 -17.18 -18.77
N ALA A 49 -0.61 -16.28 -17.80
CA ALA A 49 0.61 -15.46 -17.85
C ALA A 49 1.93 -16.26 -17.78
N GLY A 50 1.89 -17.53 -17.36
CA GLY A 50 3.04 -18.42 -17.37
C GLY A 50 3.31 -19.11 -18.72
N GLN A 51 2.44 -18.94 -19.73
CA GLN A 51 2.61 -19.56 -21.04
C GLN A 51 3.64 -18.80 -21.87
N LEU A 52 4.85 -19.35 -21.93
CA LEU A 52 5.97 -18.74 -22.64
C LEU A 52 5.71 -18.68 -24.15
N GLY A 53 5.96 -17.52 -24.76
CA GLY A 53 5.77 -17.29 -26.20
C GLY A 53 4.34 -16.91 -26.61
N ASP A 54 3.38 -16.91 -25.68
CA ASP A 54 2.02 -16.46 -25.92
C ASP A 54 1.78 -15.06 -25.31
N ALA A 55 1.96 -14.03 -26.14
CA ALA A 55 1.78 -12.64 -25.73
C ALA A 55 0.32 -12.33 -25.32
N ASN A 56 -0.66 -12.99 -25.94
CA ASN A 56 -2.07 -12.76 -25.64
C ASN A 56 -2.44 -13.36 -24.27
N ALA A 57 -1.95 -14.57 -23.97
CA ALA A 57 -2.11 -15.18 -22.65
C ALA A 57 -1.41 -14.36 -21.55
N LEU A 58 -0.23 -13.81 -21.84
CA LEU A 58 0.47 -12.90 -20.92
C LEU A 58 -0.34 -11.65 -20.59
N THR A 59 -0.84 -10.95 -21.62
CA THR A 59 -1.67 -9.76 -21.42
C THR A 59 -2.95 -10.11 -20.67
N THR A 60 -3.63 -11.20 -21.04
CA THR A 60 -4.87 -11.64 -20.37
C THR A 60 -4.64 -11.92 -18.89
N GLY A 61 -3.57 -12.65 -18.55
CA GLY A 61 -3.25 -12.95 -17.16
C GLY A 61 -2.87 -11.72 -16.34
N VAL A 62 -2.05 -10.82 -16.89
CA VAL A 62 -1.71 -9.55 -16.21
C VAL A 62 -2.94 -8.66 -16.04
N SER A 63 -3.83 -8.60 -17.03
CA SER A 63 -5.11 -7.88 -16.91
C SER A 63 -5.98 -8.45 -15.80
N ALA A 64 -6.06 -9.79 -15.66
CA ALA A 64 -6.78 -10.43 -14.57
C ALA A 64 -6.20 -10.04 -13.19
N ALA A 65 -4.87 -9.98 -13.06
CA ALA A 65 -4.21 -9.49 -11.85
C ALA A 65 -4.57 -8.03 -11.53
N PHE A 66 -4.61 -7.13 -12.52
CA PHE A 66 -5.04 -5.75 -12.29
C PHE A 66 -6.49 -5.62 -11.86
N ILE A 67 -7.40 -6.44 -12.41
CA ILE A 67 -8.79 -6.49 -11.95
C ILE A 67 -8.87 -6.97 -10.50
N GLY A 68 -8.10 -8.01 -10.13
CA GLY A 68 -7.99 -8.46 -8.75
C GLY A 68 -7.48 -7.38 -7.81
N ALA A 69 -6.42 -6.67 -8.20
CA ALA A 69 -5.87 -5.55 -7.46
C ALA A 69 -6.88 -4.39 -7.31
N ALA A 70 -7.65 -4.09 -8.36
CA ALA A 70 -8.73 -3.10 -8.31
C ALA A 70 -9.81 -3.51 -7.29
N GLY A 71 -10.19 -4.78 -7.24
CA GLY A 71 -11.10 -5.31 -6.21
C GLY A 71 -10.59 -5.08 -4.79
N ILE A 72 -9.31 -5.40 -4.53
CA ILE A 72 -8.67 -5.15 -3.23
C ILE A 72 -8.66 -3.65 -2.89
N ALA A 73 -8.34 -2.79 -3.88
CA ALA A 73 -8.33 -1.35 -3.70
C ALA A 73 -9.73 -0.80 -3.34
N VAL A 74 -10.79 -1.31 -3.98
CA VAL A 74 -12.18 -0.95 -3.66
C VAL A 74 -12.53 -1.38 -2.24
N VAL A 75 -12.19 -2.60 -1.83
CA VAL A 75 -12.42 -3.07 -0.46
C VAL A 75 -11.68 -2.18 0.54
N GLY A 76 -10.42 -1.85 0.30
CA GLY A 76 -9.64 -0.94 1.12
C GLY A 76 -10.25 0.46 1.21
N ALA A 77 -10.73 0.99 0.09
CA ALA A 77 -11.42 2.28 0.04
C ALA A 77 -12.74 2.27 0.84
N LEU A 78 -13.52 1.20 0.77
CA LEU A 78 -14.75 1.05 1.57
C LEU A 78 -14.45 0.96 3.07
N ILE A 79 -13.43 0.19 3.46
CA ILE A 79 -12.97 0.11 4.86
C ILE A 79 -12.52 1.48 5.34
N ALA A 80 -11.71 2.18 4.55
CA ALA A 80 -11.25 3.52 4.88
C ALA A 80 -12.42 4.50 5.03
N ALA A 81 -13.36 4.51 4.09
CA ALA A 81 -14.56 5.36 4.15
C ALA A 81 -15.43 5.06 5.39
N GLY A 82 -15.50 3.80 5.82
CA GLY A 82 -16.25 3.39 7.02
C GLY A 82 -15.55 3.70 8.35
N THR A 83 -14.21 3.64 8.38
CA THR A 83 -13.40 3.71 9.61
C THR A 83 -12.78 5.08 9.86
N LEU A 84 -12.38 5.82 8.82
CA LEU A 84 -11.82 7.17 8.99
C LEU A 84 -12.95 8.15 9.31
N ARG A 85 -12.95 8.70 10.53
CA ARG A 85 -13.67 9.95 10.86
C ARG A 85 -12.84 11.13 10.36
N GLY A 86 -13.48 12.09 9.70
CA GLY A 86 -12.82 13.22 9.05
C GLY A 86 -12.09 14.13 10.04
N SER A 87 -10.81 13.84 10.30
CA SER A 87 -9.86 14.86 10.72
C SER A 87 -9.26 15.49 9.47
N ARG A 88 -9.48 16.79 9.27
CA ARG A 88 -8.69 17.59 8.33
C ARG A 88 -7.23 17.36 8.66
N ALA A 89 -6.50 16.70 7.77
CA ALA A 89 -5.06 16.68 7.83
C ALA A 89 -4.58 18.13 7.68
N SER A 90 -4.09 18.73 8.76
CA SER A 90 -3.24 19.91 8.65
C SER A 90 -2.05 19.51 7.78
N ALA A 91 -1.84 20.23 6.68
CA ALA A 91 -0.69 20.02 5.82
C ALA A 91 0.58 20.05 6.69
N PRO A 92 1.53 19.10 6.50
CA PRO A 92 2.83 19.23 7.12
C PRO A 92 3.45 20.52 6.59
N ASP A 93 3.83 21.43 7.49
CA ASP A 93 4.70 22.55 7.15
C ASP A 93 5.92 21.95 6.44
N ALA A 94 5.96 22.17 5.13
CA ALA A 94 7.13 21.83 4.32
C ALA A 94 8.31 22.56 4.97
N GLU A 95 9.25 21.75 5.47
CA GLU A 95 10.63 22.07 5.80
C GLU A 95 11.02 23.48 5.34
N ARG A 96 10.80 24.49 6.19
CA ARG A 96 11.54 25.76 6.05
C ARG A 96 12.96 25.44 6.49
N GLU A 97 13.78 24.96 5.55
CA GLU A 97 15.22 24.99 5.70
C GLU A 97 15.63 26.46 5.92
N PRO A 98 16.14 26.85 7.10
CA PRO A 98 16.68 28.19 7.26
C PRO A 98 17.96 28.25 6.45
N ALA A 99 17.91 28.95 5.31
CA ALA A 99 19.10 29.33 4.58
C ALA A 99 20.07 30.00 5.58
N ALA A 100 21.23 29.40 5.75
CA ALA A 100 22.29 29.87 6.62
C ALA A 100 22.61 31.35 6.32
N ALA A 101 22.66 32.16 7.36
CA ALA A 101 23.19 33.52 7.35
C ALA A 101 24.68 33.51 7.71
#